data_AF-A0A663DLL6-F1
#
_entry.id   AF-A0A663DLL6-F1
#
_cell.length_a   1.000
_cell.length_b   1.000
_cell.length_c   1.000
_cell.angle_alpha   90.00
_cell.angle_beta   90.00
_cell.angle_gamma   90.00
#
_symmetry.space_group_name_H-M   'P 1'
#
loop_
_entity.id
_entity.type
_entity.pdbx_description
1 polymer ?
#
loop_
_entity_poly.entity_id
_entity_poly.type
_entity_poly.pdbx_seq_one_letter_code
_entity_poly.pdbx_strand_id
1 'polypeptide(L)'
;QDGYGSPFLLHGVDEYIDPVIDNVLEKNIKVAQGRTFIVLGDKEVDYDNNFRLYLNTKLSNPKYSPSVFGKAMVINYTGKQKCVFSNKVVIML
;
A
#
# COMPACT_ATOMS: atom_id res chain seq x y z
N GLN A 1 22.39 9.97 8.79
CA GLN A 1 21.52 11.05 8.28
C GLN A 1 20.58 10.40 7.28
N ASP A 2 19.75 9.44 7.72
CA ASP A 2 19.27 8.38 6.83
C ASP A 2 17.80 8.08 7.12
N GLY A 3 16.93 8.18 6.11
CA GLY A 3 15.52 7.80 6.30
C GLY A 3 14.54 8.10 5.17
N TYR A 4 14.92 8.84 4.12
CA TYR A 4 14.00 9.10 2.99
C TYR A 4 13.99 7.88 2.04
N GLY A 5 12.80 7.39 1.71
CA GLY A 5 12.62 6.28 0.75
C GLY A 5 12.62 4.87 1.35
N SER A 6 12.56 4.74 2.69
CA SER A 6 12.46 3.41 3.30
C SER A 6 11.12 2.75 2.99
N PRO A 7 11.10 1.45 2.62
CA PRO A 7 9.86 0.74 2.36
C PRO A 7 9.00 0.71 3.62
N PHE A 8 7.73 1.05 3.46
CA PHE A 8 6.76 1.06 4.55
C PHE A 8 5.88 -0.20 4.46
N LEU A 9 5.78 -0.95 5.55
CA LEU A 9 4.97 -2.17 5.62
C LEU A 9 3.85 -1.99 6.65
N LEU A 10 2.62 -1.96 6.17
CA LEU A 10 1.43 -1.98 7.02
C LEU A 10 0.98 -3.42 7.23
N HIS A 11 0.95 -3.85 8.50
CA HIS A 11 0.53 -5.18 8.88
C HIS A 11 -0.92 -5.21 9.36
N GLY A 12 -1.63 -6.28 9.03
CA GLY A 12 -2.99 -6.51 9.52
C GLY A 12 -4.03 -5.59 8.87
N VAL A 13 -3.82 -5.24 7.60
CA VAL A 13 -4.81 -4.49 6.83
C VAL A 13 -6.01 -5.41 6.57
N ASP A 14 -7.20 -4.96 6.96
CA ASP A 14 -8.44 -5.69 6.74
C ASP A 14 -8.97 -5.47 5.31
N GLU A 15 -10.24 -5.75 5.05
CA GLU A 15 -10.85 -5.57 3.72
C GLU A 15 -11.10 -4.09 3.39
N TYR A 16 -11.16 -3.24 4.41
CA TYR A 16 -11.32 -1.79 4.26
C TYR A 16 -9.96 -1.11 4.17
N ILE A 17 -9.72 -0.48 3.02
CA ILE A 17 -8.59 0.42 2.80
C ILE A 17 -9.15 1.83 2.76
N ASP A 18 -8.60 2.71 3.60
CA ASP A 18 -9.03 4.09 3.69
C ASP A 18 -8.72 4.84 2.37
N PRO A 19 -9.72 5.49 1.73
CA PRO A 19 -9.51 6.28 0.52
C PRO A 19 -8.44 7.39 0.65
N VAL A 20 -8.05 7.76 1.87
CA VAL A 20 -6.93 8.68 2.12
C VAL A 20 -5.63 8.23 1.42
N ILE A 21 -5.41 6.92 1.26
CA ILE A 21 -4.23 6.38 0.57
C ILE A 21 -4.45 6.19 -0.93
N ASP A 22 -5.62 6.54 -1.49
CA ASP A 22 -5.91 6.36 -2.93
C ASP A 22 -4.91 7.10 -3.80
N ASN A 23 -4.52 8.33 -3.43
CA ASN A 23 -3.52 9.07 -4.20
C ASN A 23 -2.18 8.32 -4.24
N VAL A 24 -1.79 7.66 -3.14
CA VAL A 24 -0.57 6.83 -3.07
C VAL A 24 -0.73 5.59 -3.96
N LEU A 25 -1.87 4.91 -3.88
CA LEU A 25 -2.19 3.75 -4.71
C LEU A 25 -2.18 4.10 -6.21
N GLU A 26 -2.71 5.26 -6.58
CA GLU A 26 -2.77 5.75 -7.96
C GLU A 26 -1.46 6.39 -8.43
N LYS A 27 -0.46 6.54 -7.56
CA LYS A 27 0.77 7.30 -7.84
C LYS A 27 0.47 8.71 -8.34
N ASN A 28 -0.56 9.34 -7.78
CA ASN A 28 -0.97 10.72 -8.09
C ASN A 28 -0.03 11.72 -7.42
N ILE A 29 1.19 11.79 -7.95
CA ILE A 29 2.28 12.61 -7.45
C ILE A 29 2.17 14.01 -8.08
N LYS A 30 2.17 15.04 -7.25
CA LYS A 30 2.13 16.44 -7.67
C LYS A 30 3.51 17.07 -7.58
N VAL A 31 3.82 17.93 -8.55
CA VAL A 31 5.04 18.74 -8.55
C VAL A 31 4.64 20.20 -8.59
N ALA A 32 4.98 20.96 -7.55
CA ALA A 32 4.75 22.39 -7.51
C ALA A 32 5.97 23.09 -6.90
N GLN A 33 6.39 24.21 -7.51
CA GLN A 33 7.50 25.04 -7.00
C GLN A 33 8.80 24.26 -6.73
N GLY A 34 9.06 23.21 -7.52
CA GLY A 34 10.24 22.34 -7.36
C GLY A 34 10.14 21.29 -6.25
N ARG A 35 9.00 21.20 -5.55
CA ARG A 35 8.70 20.18 -4.54
C ARG A 35 7.80 19.10 -5.12
N THR A 36 8.15 17.84 -4.85
CA THR A 36 7.34 16.66 -5.21
C THR A 36 6.59 16.19 -3.98
N PHE A 37 5.27 16.13 -4.04
CA PHE A 37 4.43 15.77 -2.90
C PHE A 37 3.19 15.01 -3.34
N ILE A 38 2.55 14.36 -2.37
CA ILE A 38 1.29 13.65 -2.54
C ILE A 38 0.29 14.17 -1.52
N VAL A 39 -0.99 14.23 -1.91
CA VAL A 39 -2.05 14.67 -1.01
C VAL A 39 -2.65 13.45 -0.31
N LEU A 40 -2.54 13.40 1.02
CA LEU A 40 -3.18 12.39 1.86
C LEU A 40 -4.33 13.07 2.61
N GLY A 41 -5.55 12.86 2.14
CA GLY A 41 -6.73 13.54 2.67
C GLY A 41 -6.64 15.05 2.43
N ASP A 42 -6.40 15.80 3.50
CA ASP A 42 -6.25 17.26 3.53
C ASP A 42 -4.80 17.73 3.66
N LYS A 43 -3.82 16.81 3.72
CA LYS A 43 -2.41 17.13 3.97
C LYS A 43 -1.52 16.86 2.78
N GLU A 44 -0.57 17.76 2.55
CA GLU A 44 0.52 17.57 1.59
C GLU A 44 1.72 16.91 2.26
N VAL A 45 2.14 15.76 1.73
CA VAL A 45 3.27 14.98 2.23
C VAL A 45 4.33 14.88 1.15
N ASP A 46 5.58 15.19 1.50
CA ASP A 46 6.71 15.04 0.58
C ASP A 46 6.82 13.61 0.06
N TYR A 47 6.95 13.48 -1.26
CA TYR A 47 7.03 12.20 -1.92
C TYR A 47 8.47 11.88 -2.32
N ASP A 48 8.94 10.71 -1.91
CA ASP A 48 10.23 10.17 -2.30
C ASP A 48 10.05 9.14 -3.44
N ASN A 49 10.82 9.27 -4.51
CA ASN A 49 10.79 8.35 -5.65
C ASN A 49 11.22 6.91 -5.29
N ASN A 50 11.93 6.72 -4.18
CA ASN A 50 12.33 5.41 -3.65
C ASN A 50 11.29 4.81 -2.71
N PHE A 51 10.23 5.55 -2.37
CA PHE A 51 9.17 5.06 -1.49
C PHE A 51 8.49 3.82 -2.08
N ARG A 52 8.29 2.80 -1.24
CA ARG A 52 7.52 1.60 -1.55
C ARG A 52 6.56 1.32 -0.42
N LEU A 53 5.30 1.07 -0.74
CA LEU A 53 4.28 0.70 0.24
C LEU A 53 3.93 -0.78 0.07
N TYR A 54 3.98 -1.50 1.18
CA TYR A 54 3.55 -2.88 1.29
C TYR A 54 2.38 -2.96 2.25
N LEU A 55 1.26 -3.53 1.82
CA LEU A 55 0.15 -3.86 2.73
C LEU A 55 0.10 -5.36 2.91
N ASN A 56 0.05 -5.83 4.16
CA ASN A 56 -0.10 -7.22 4.51
C ASN A 56 -1.43 -7.46 5.23
N THR A 57 -2.16 -8.49 4.81
CA THR A 57 -3.32 -9.01 5.54
C THR A 57 -3.09 -10.44 6.02
N LYS A 58 -3.80 -10.81 7.10
CA LYS A 58 -3.91 -12.19 7.61
C LYS A 58 -5.24 -12.85 7.23
N LEU A 59 -6.09 -12.14 6.48
CA LEU A 59 -7.39 -12.65 6.07
C LEU A 59 -7.23 -13.80 5.08
N SER A 60 -7.95 -14.90 5.33
CA SER A 60 -7.90 -16.09 4.48
C SER A 60 -8.51 -15.84 3.09
N ASN A 61 -9.43 -14.90 2.95
CA ASN A 61 -10.09 -14.57 1.69
C ASN A 61 -10.54 -13.10 1.68
N PRO A 62 -9.61 -12.14 1.57
CA PRO A 62 -9.96 -10.73 1.61
C PRO A 62 -10.74 -10.33 0.36
N LYS A 63 -11.91 -9.72 0.56
CA LYS A 63 -12.77 -9.19 -0.50
C LYS A 63 -12.46 -7.72 -0.76
N TYR A 64 -11.32 -7.45 -1.38
CA TYR A 64 -11.00 -6.10 -1.82
C TYR A 64 -11.93 -5.66 -2.96
N SER A 65 -12.20 -4.35 -3.02
CA SER A 65 -13.02 -3.78 -4.09
C SER A 65 -12.26 -3.77 -5.43
N PRO A 66 -12.95 -3.74 -6.58
CA PRO A 66 -12.31 -3.63 -7.89
C PRO A 66 -11.38 -2.41 -8.01
N SER A 67 -11.69 -1.33 -7.28
CA SER A 67 -10.86 -0.12 -7.19
C SER A 67 -9.44 -0.47 -6.70
N VAL A 68 -9.31 -1.30 -5.67
CA VAL A 68 -8.01 -1.73 -5.12
C VAL A 68 -7.24 -2.58 -6.14
N PHE A 69 -7.92 -3.52 -6.80
CA PHE A 69 -7.31 -4.35 -7.84
C PHE A 69 -6.86 -3.57 -9.08
N GLY A 70 -7.51 -2.43 -9.37
CA GLY A 70 -7.14 -1.55 -10.47
C GLY A 70 -5.93 -0.67 -10.16
N LYS A 71 -5.72 -0.31 -8.89
CA LYS A 71 -4.67 0.61 -8.46
C LYS A 71 -3.41 -0.08 -7.95
N ALA A 72 -3.52 -1.33 -7.49
CA ALA A 72 -2.41 -2.00 -6.85
C ALA A 72 -2.33 -3.49 -7.17
N MET A 73 -1.13 -4.05 -7.10
CA MET A 73 -0.89 -5.46 -7.37
C MET A 73 -1.19 -6.30 -6.13
N VAL A 74 -2.18 -7.18 -6.24
CA VAL A 74 -2.58 -8.11 -5.18
C VAL A 74 -1.89 -9.46 -5.39
N ILE A 75 -0.97 -9.83 -4.49
CA ILE A 75 -0.28 -11.13 -4.54
C ILE A 75 -0.86 -12.02 -3.45
N ASN A 76 -1.53 -13.12 -3.83
CA ASN A 76 -2.00 -14.12 -2.87
C ASN A 76 -0.94 -15.21 -2.69
N TYR A 77 -0.34 -15.28 -1.49
CA TYR A 77 0.58 -16.35 -1.11
C TYR A 77 -0.06 -17.28 -0.08
N THR A 78 -0.35 -18.51 -0.49
CA THR A 78 -0.77 -19.61 0.40
C THR A 78 0.42 -20.50 0.70
N GLY A 79 1.10 -20.27 1.82
CA GLY A 79 2.15 -21.16 2.29
C GLY A 79 1.55 -22.45 2.87
N LYS A 80 1.78 -23.59 2.23
CA LYS A 80 1.44 -24.91 2.80
C LYS A 80 2.42 -25.29 3.92
N GLN A 81 2.43 -24.57 5.05
CA GLN A 81 3.00 -25.11 6.29
C GLN A 81 1.88 -25.80 7.07
N LYS A 82 2.08 -27.09 7.38
CA LYS A 82 1.08 -28.06 7.84
C LYS A 82 0.17 -27.66 9.02
N CYS A 83 0.36 -26.52 9.68
CA CYS A 83 -0.44 -26.12 10.84
C CYS A 83 -1.07 -24.71 10.79
N VAL A 84 -0.73 -23.84 9.82
CA VAL A 84 -1.37 -22.51 9.71
C VAL A 84 -1.49 -22.12 8.24
N PHE A 85 -2.71 -22.13 7.70
CA PHE A 85 -2.98 -21.43 6.45
C PHE A 85 -2.83 -19.93 6.71
N SER A 86 -1.67 -19.38 6.41
CA SER A 86 -1.45 -17.94 6.46
C SER A 86 -1.51 -17.43 5.03
N ASN A 87 -2.71 -17.07 4.59
CA ASN A 87 -2.86 -16.33 3.34
C ASN A 87 -2.36 -14.93 3.60
N LYS A 88 -1.27 -14.57 2.92
CA LYS A 88 -0.71 -13.23 2.97
C LYS A 88 -1.02 -12.59 1.63
N VAL A 89 -1.87 -11.58 1.65
CA VAL A 89 -1.97 -10.65 0.53
C VAL A 89 -0.92 -9.58 0.72
N VAL A 90 -0.08 -9.39 -0.29
CA VAL A 90 0.82 -8.25 -0.37
C VAL A 90 0.31 -7.31 -1.44
N ILE A 91 0.03 -6.07 -1.06
CA ILE A 91 -0.29 -4.98 -2.00
C ILE A 91 1.00 -4.18 -2.22
N MET A 92 1.48 -4.15 -3.47
CA MET A 92 2.76 -3.52 -3.85
C MET A 92 2.49 -2.26 -4.70
N LEU A 93 3.13 -1.14 -4.33
CA LEU A 93 3.20 0.10 -5.12
C LEU A 93 4.64 0.46 -5.45
#